data_AF-A0A7M1AVL2-F1
#
_entry.id   AF-A0A7M1AVL2-F1
#
_cell.length_a   1.000
_cell.length_b   1.000
_cell.length_c   1.000
_cell.angle_alpha   90.00
_cell.angle_beta   90.00
_cell.angle_gamma   90.00
#
_symmetry.space_group_name_H-M   'P 1'
#
loop_
_entity.id
_entity.type
_entity.pdbx_description
1 polymer ?
#
loop_
_entity_poly.entity_id
_entity_poly.type
_entity_poly.pdbx_seq_one_letter_code
_entity_poly.pdbx_strand_id
1 'polypeptide(L)'
;MLYLIAKLIHIFSVLIYGGFLFTDNLILMRMQKTLSTQKYAEVRSYFKEFTKVLVPKALILVVLSGIYLFYVNFGEISADGLSNFQVLLILKAFLASWLGLRGVLQVFFNIQPLIFKSHKLPFILVIFIVILSQVMWHV
;
A
#
# COMPACT_ATOMS: atom_id res chain seq x y z
N MET A 1 16.66 -15.08 -10.60
CA MET A 1 16.74 -13.65 -11.02
C MET A 1 15.39 -12.95 -11.02
N LEU A 2 14.36 -13.46 -11.73
CA LEU A 2 13.04 -12.81 -11.80
C LEU A 2 12.41 -12.53 -10.43
N TYR A 3 12.44 -13.51 -9.51
CA TYR A 3 11.95 -13.35 -8.14
C TYR A 3 12.58 -12.15 -7.41
N LEU A 4 13.91 -12.04 -7.46
CA LEU A 4 14.65 -10.95 -6.82
C LEU A 4 14.25 -9.60 -7.42
N ILE A 5 14.18 -9.51 -8.74
CA ILE A 5 13.77 -8.28 -9.44
C ILE A 5 12.35 -7.88 -9.02
N ALA A 6 11.40 -8.81 -9.04
CA ALA A 6 10.03 -8.54 -8.62
C ALA A 6 9.95 -8.11 -7.15
N LYS A 7 10.73 -8.76 -6.26
CA LYS A 7 10.81 -8.39 -4.84
C LYS A 7 11.35 -6.98 -4.64
N LEU A 8 12.41 -6.59 -5.36
CA LEU A 8 12.96 -5.24 -5.28
C LEU A 8 11.97 -4.20 -5.80
N ILE A 9 11.37 -4.43 -6.97
CA ILE A 9 10.32 -3.56 -7.53
C ILE A 9 9.18 -3.40 -6.53
N HIS A 10 8.73 -4.50 -5.92
CA HIS A 10 7.66 -4.48 -4.93
C HIS A 10 8.03 -3.60 -3.73
N ILE A 11 9.20 -3.81 -3.13
CA ILE A 11 9.65 -3.05 -1.95
C ILE A 11 9.77 -1.56 -2.26
N PHE A 12 10.40 -1.18 -3.37
CA PHE A 12 10.49 0.23 -3.76
C PHE A 12 9.11 0.85 -4.00
N SER A 13 8.19 0.11 -4.62
CA SER A 13 6.82 0.57 -4.85
C SER A 13 6.03 0.73 -3.55
N VAL A 14 6.18 -0.21 -2.60
CA VAL A 14 5.62 -0.11 -1.24
C VAL A 14 6.17 1.12 -0.52
N LEU A 15 7.48 1.39 -0.62
CA LEU A 15 8.09 2.55 0.04
C LEU A 15 7.56 3.88 -0.50
N ILE A 16 7.34 3.98 -1.82
CA ILE A 16 6.76 5.18 -2.43
C ILE A 16 5.29 5.35 -2.00
N TYR A 17 4.47 4.30 -2.15
CA TYR A 17 3.05 4.36 -1.81
C TYR A 17 2.82 4.57 -0.31
N GLY A 18 3.52 3.79 0.52
CA GLY A 18 3.52 3.93 1.97
C GLY A 18 4.05 5.30 2.40
N GLY A 19 5.19 5.74 1.86
CA GLY A 19 5.78 7.05 2.15
C GLY A 19 4.83 8.22 1.87
N PHE A 20 4.04 8.13 0.79
CA PHE A 20 2.94 9.06 0.54
C PHE A 20 1.92 9.08 1.69
N LEU A 21 1.44 7.91 2.12
CA LEU A 21 0.46 7.79 3.21
C LEU A 21 1.03 8.28 4.56
N PHE A 22 2.29 8.00 4.85
CA PHE A 22 3.00 8.50 6.03
C PHE A 22 3.09 10.04 6.01
N THR A 23 3.51 10.60 4.88
CA THR A 23 3.62 12.05 4.71
C THR A 23 2.28 12.73 4.88
N ASP A 24 1.22 12.17 4.29
CA ASP A 24 -0.11 12.75 4.38
C ASP A 24 -0.70 12.71 5.79
N ASN A 25 -0.60 11.56 6.47
CA ASN A 25 -1.28 11.35 7.75
C ASN A 25 -0.48 11.84 8.96
N LEU A 26 0.84 11.93 8.88
CA LEU A 26 1.69 12.34 10.00
C LEU A 26 2.29 13.73 9.79
N ILE A 27 2.91 13.97 8.62
CA ILE A 27 3.70 15.18 8.38
C ILE A 27 2.79 16.36 8.02
N LEU A 28 1.98 16.23 6.97
CA LEU A 28 1.10 17.31 6.51
C LEU A 28 0.02 17.64 7.55
N MET A 29 -0.51 16.63 8.25
CA MET A 29 -1.44 16.84 9.36
C MET A 29 -0.81 17.68 10.49
N ARG A 30 0.48 17.49 10.80
CA ARG A 30 1.18 18.33 11.78
C ARG A 30 1.40 19.74 11.25
N MET A 31 1.82 19.90 9.99
CA MET A 31 2.02 21.20 9.35
C MET A 31 0.73 22.05 9.34
N GLN A 32 -0.43 21.43 9.12
CA GLN A 32 -1.73 22.11 9.17
C GLN A 32 -2.00 22.81 10.50
N LYS A 33 -1.45 22.30 11.61
CA LYS A 33 -1.63 22.87 12.95
C LYS A 33 -0.68 24.04 13.26
N THR A 34 0.31 24.27 12.40
CA THR A 34 1.40 25.24 12.65
C THR A 34 1.43 26.36 11.60
N LEU A 35 1.12 26.04 10.34
CA LEU A 35 1.11 27.01 9.25
C LEU A 35 -0.22 27.75 9.19
N SER A 36 -0.19 28.98 8.65
CA SER A 36 -1.42 29.66 8.25
C SER A 36 -2.12 28.86 7.14
N THR A 37 -3.44 29.03 7.01
CA THR A 37 -4.25 28.33 5.99
C THR A 37 -3.70 28.52 4.58
N GLN A 38 -3.27 29.74 4.24
CA GLN A 38 -2.70 30.06 2.92
C GLN A 38 -1.39 29.31 2.68
N LYS A 39 -0.47 29.33 3.65
CA LYS A 39 0.84 28.67 3.53
C LYS A 39 0.72 27.14 3.54
N TYR A 40 -0.23 26.61 4.31
CA TYR A 40 -0.55 25.18 4.27
C TYR A 40 -1.08 24.75 2.90
N ALA A 41 -2.00 25.53 2.31
CA ALA A 41 -2.54 25.24 0.97
C ALA A 41 -1.45 25.26 -0.11
N GLU A 42 -0.52 26.21 -0.02
CA GLU A 42 0.66 26.30 -0.89
C GLU A 42 1.56 25.06 -0.77
N VAL A 43 1.99 24.70 0.44
CA VAL A 43 2.81 23.49 0.66
C VAL A 43 2.08 22.22 0.18
N ARG A 44 0.78 22.15 0.43
CA ARG A 44 -0.05 21.02 0.04
C ARG A 44 -0.16 20.88 -1.49
N SER A 45 -0.16 21.99 -2.24
CA SER A 45 -0.25 21.96 -3.69
C SER A 45 1.01 21.34 -4.31
N TYR A 46 2.21 21.72 -3.84
CA TYR A 46 3.47 21.14 -4.30
C TYR A 46 3.51 19.62 -4.08
N PHE A 47 3.10 19.17 -2.89
CA PHE A 47 3.02 17.74 -2.60
C PHE A 47 1.99 17.02 -3.47
N LYS A 48 0.82 17.62 -3.69
CA LYS A 48 -0.23 17.06 -4.55
C LYS A 48 0.25 16.87 -5.99
N GLU A 49 0.89 17.86 -6.58
CA GLU A 49 1.35 17.77 -7.98
C GLU A 49 2.43 16.70 -8.15
N PHE A 50 3.38 16.62 -7.21
CA PHE A 50 4.38 15.55 -7.21
C PHE A 50 3.75 14.15 -7.08
N THR A 51 2.87 13.97 -6.10
CA THR A 51 2.27 12.67 -5.79
C THR A 51 1.31 12.19 -6.88
N LYS A 52 0.61 13.11 -7.57
CA LYS A 52 -0.29 12.80 -8.69
C LYS A 52 0.41 12.07 -9.83
N VAL A 53 1.71 12.28 -10.03
CA VAL A 53 2.48 11.59 -11.09
C VAL A 53 3.12 10.31 -10.58
N LEU A 54 3.67 10.34 -9.36
CA LEU A 54 4.49 9.26 -8.83
C LEU A 54 3.67 8.11 -8.21
N VAL A 55 2.68 8.45 -7.38
CA VAL A 55 1.92 7.46 -6.59
C VAL A 55 1.11 6.50 -7.47
N PRO A 56 0.43 6.93 -8.56
CA PRO A 56 -0.29 6.00 -9.43
C PRO A 56 0.60 4.92 -10.06
N LYS A 57 1.83 5.30 -10.45
CA LYS A 57 2.80 4.37 -11.05
C LYS A 57 3.26 3.34 -10.02
N ALA A 58 3.62 3.80 -8.81
CA ALA A 58 3.99 2.92 -7.71
C ALA A 58 2.84 1.98 -7.32
N LEU A 59 1.59 2.47 -7.32
CA LEU A 59 0.41 1.66 -7.02
C LEU A 59 0.24 0.50 -8.02
N ILE A 60 0.38 0.76 -9.34
CA ILE A 60 0.30 -0.33 -10.32
C ILE A 60 1.42 -1.35 -10.09
N LEU A 61 2.65 -0.87 -9.92
CA LEU A 61 3.80 -1.75 -9.71
C LEU A 61 3.65 -2.59 -8.44
N VAL A 62 3.14 -2.01 -7.34
CA VAL A 62 2.95 -2.74 -6.08
C VAL A 62 1.89 -3.83 -6.20
N VAL A 63 0.81 -3.56 -6.94
CA VAL A 63 -0.26 -4.54 -7.19
C VAL A 63 0.24 -5.69 -8.04
N LEU A 64 0.86 -5.40 -9.19
CA LEU A 64 1.33 -6.44 -10.12
C LEU A 64 2.44 -7.29 -9.51
N SER A 65 3.44 -6.65 -8.90
CA SER A 65 4.51 -7.39 -8.22
C SER A 65 4.00 -8.13 -6.99
N GLY A 66 3.00 -7.60 -6.28
CA GLY A 66 2.35 -8.25 -5.15
C GLY A 66 1.61 -9.52 -5.54
N ILE A 67 0.86 -9.50 -6.65
CA ILE A 67 0.18 -10.68 -7.22
C ILE A 67 1.21 -11.76 -7.59
N TYR A 68 2.29 -11.37 -8.28
CA TYR A 68 3.35 -12.31 -8.65
C TYR A 68 4.03 -12.92 -7.41
N LEU A 69 4.39 -12.10 -6.42
CA LEU A 69 5.02 -12.59 -5.19
C LEU A 69 4.05 -13.47 -4.39
N PHE A 70 2.76 -13.15 -4.35
CA PHE A 70 1.77 -14.04 -3.74
C PHE A 70 1.80 -15.40 -4.43
N TYR A 71 1.66 -15.44 -5.76
CA TYR A 71 1.65 -16.68 -6.54
C TYR A 71 2.89 -17.54 -6.27
N VAL A 72 4.09 -16.95 -6.30
CA VAL A 72 5.34 -17.70 -6.14
C VAL A 72 5.56 -18.18 -4.69
N ASN A 73 5.13 -17.41 -3.69
CA ASN A 73 5.33 -17.79 -2.28
C ASN A 73 4.18 -18.64 -1.72
N PHE A 74 3.02 -18.73 -2.38
CA PHE A 74 1.87 -19.46 -1.85
C PHE A 74 2.12 -20.97 -1.79
N GLY A 75 2.80 -21.53 -2.79
CA GLY A 75 3.14 -22.96 -2.84
C GLY A 75 1.94 -23.89 -2.99
N GLU A 76 2.18 -25.18 -2.81
CA GLU A 76 1.15 -26.23 -2.89
C GLU A 76 0.38 -26.34 -1.56
N ILE A 77 -0.89 -26.74 -1.65
CA ILE A 77 -1.73 -27.04 -0.48
C ILE A 77 -1.53 -28.52 -0.14
N SER A 78 -1.11 -28.79 1.08
CA SER A 78 -0.89 -30.17 1.57
C SER A 78 -2.22 -30.92 1.76
N ALA A 79 -2.16 -32.24 1.90
CA ALA A 79 -3.34 -33.05 2.23
C ALA A 79 -3.98 -32.64 3.57
N ASP A 80 -3.18 -32.13 4.50
CA ASP A 80 -3.62 -31.66 5.82
C ASP A 80 -4.17 -30.22 5.79
N GLY A 81 -4.21 -29.58 4.61
CA GLY A 81 -4.74 -28.24 4.39
C GLY A 81 -3.67 -27.15 4.30
N LEU A 82 -4.08 -25.92 4.66
CA LEU A 82 -3.24 -24.71 4.60
C LEU A 82 -2.30 -24.63 5.80
N SER A 83 -1.03 -24.35 5.54
CA SER A 83 -0.07 -23.98 6.59
C SER A 83 -0.40 -22.63 7.23
N ASN A 84 0.09 -22.39 8.46
CA ASN A 84 -0.01 -21.08 9.12
C ASN A 84 0.52 -19.94 8.23
N PHE A 85 1.64 -20.19 7.54
CA PHE A 85 2.20 -19.26 6.57
C PHE A 85 1.19 -18.91 5.47
N GLN A 86 0.57 -19.91 4.83
CA GLN A 86 -0.41 -19.70 3.76
C GLN A 86 -1.66 -18.97 4.25
N VAL A 87 -2.14 -19.27 5.46
CA VAL A 87 -3.28 -18.57 6.07
C VAL A 87 -2.97 -17.09 6.27
N LEU A 88 -1.82 -16.76 6.84
CA LEU A 88 -1.41 -15.36 7.04
C LEU A 88 -1.08 -14.66 5.71
N LEU A 89 -0.55 -15.38 4.72
CA LEU A 89 -0.31 -14.86 3.38
C LEU A 89 -1.63 -14.51 2.68
N ILE A 90 -2.68 -15.33 2.82
CA ILE A 90 -4.03 -15.02 2.33
C ILE A 90 -4.60 -13.78 3.01
N LEU A 91 -4.49 -13.70 4.35
CA LEU A 91 -4.95 -12.52 5.08
C LEU A 91 -4.22 -11.26 4.58
N LYS A 92 -2.90 -11.33 4.42
CA LYS A 92 -2.09 -10.23 3.88
C LYS A 92 -2.53 -9.88 2.46
N ALA A 93 -2.73 -10.87 1.59
CA ALA A 93 -3.15 -10.67 0.22
C ALA A 93 -4.55 -10.05 0.13
N PHE A 94 -5.48 -10.45 1.01
CA PHE A 94 -6.80 -9.87 1.10
C PHE A 94 -6.74 -8.38 1.46
N LEU A 95 -6.02 -8.03 2.52
CA LEU A 95 -5.84 -6.63 2.95
C LEU A 95 -5.13 -5.79 1.88
N ALA A 96 -4.08 -6.34 1.24
CA ALA A 96 -3.35 -5.67 0.18
C ALA A 96 -4.19 -5.51 -1.10
N SER A 97 -4.98 -6.51 -1.47
CA SER A 97 -5.86 -6.47 -2.64
C SER A 97 -6.97 -5.44 -2.45
N TRP A 98 -7.54 -5.36 -1.24
CA TRP A 98 -8.49 -4.31 -0.90
C TRP A 98 -7.90 -2.91 -1.11
N LEU A 99 -6.69 -2.67 -0.58
CA LEU A 99 -5.99 -1.39 -0.76
C LEU A 99 -5.66 -1.10 -2.23
N GLY A 100 -5.15 -2.10 -2.94
CA GLY A 100 -4.81 -2.03 -4.35
C GLY A 100 -6.03 -1.68 -5.21
N LEU A 101 -7.10 -2.45 -5.06
CA LEU A 101 -8.36 -2.24 -5.78
C LEU A 101 -8.93 -0.86 -5.48
N ARG A 102 -9.01 -0.47 -4.20
CA ARG A 102 -9.50 0.85 -3.80
C ARG A 102 -8.66 1.98 -4.39
N GLY A 103 -7.34 1.85 -4.34
CA GLY A 103 -6.43 2.82 -4.95
C GLY A 103 -6.62 2.94 -6.46
N VAL A 104 -6.71 1.81 -7.16
CA VAL A 104 -6.82 1.77 -8.63
C VAL A 104 -8.16 2.37 -9.07
N LEU A 105 -9.26 1.94 -8.46
CA LEU A 105 -10.60 2.48 -8.73
C LEU A 105 -10.67 3.99 -8.49
N GLN A 106 -10.11 4.46 -7.38
CA GLN A 106 -10.13 5.89 -7.06
C GLN A 106 -9.26 6.72 -8.01
N VAL A 107 -8.05 6.26 -8.33
CA VAL A 107 -7.05 7.04 -9.09
C VAL A 107 -7.33 7.02 -10.59
N PHE A 108 -7.73 5.87 -11.15
CA PHE A 108 -7.87 5.71 -12.60
C PHE A 108 -9.32 5.79 -13.08
N PHE A 109 -10.29 5.39 -12.25
CA PHE A 109 -11.70 5.36 -12.63
C PHE A 109 -12.53 6.45 -11.95
N ASN A 110 -11.92 7.25 -11.05
CA ASN A 110 -12.61 8.21 -10.18
C ASN A 110 -13.80 7.60 -9.40
N ILE A 111 -13.81 6.28 -9.23
CA ILE A 111 -14.81 5.55 -8.47
C ILE A 111 -14.36 5.59 -7.02
N GLN A 112 -15.15 6.21 -6.14
CA GLN A 112 -14.97 6.07 -4.70
C GLN A 112 -15.60 4.74 -4.31
N PRO A 113 -14.82 3.66 -4.11
CA PRO A 113 -15.40 2.34 -3.94
C PRO A 113 -16.13 2.20 -2.60
N LEU A 114 -15.94 3.17 -1.67
CA LEU A 114 -16.40 3.13 -0.28
C LEU A 114 -16.59 4.54 0.30
N ILE A 115 -17.31 4.60 1.43
CA ILE A 115 -17.71 5.82 2.17
C ILE A 115 -16.50 6.60 2.79
N PHE A 116 -15.30 6.02 2.80
CA PHE A 116 -14.14 6.61 3.48
C PHE A 116 -13.28 7.47 2.55
N LYS A 117 -13.46 8.80 2.65
CA LYS A 117 -12.65 9.81 1.95
C LYS A 117 -11.24 9.99 2.52
N SER A 118 -10.93 9.39 3.67
CA SER A 118 -9.68 9.61 4.40
C SER A 118 -8.57 8.61 4.03
N HIS A 119 -7.33 9.08 3.99
CA HIS A 119 -6.14 8.23 3.87
C HIS A 119 -5.72 7.54 5.18
N LYS A 120 -6.41 7.80 6.30
CA LYS A 120 -6.10 7.18 7.60
C LYS A 120 -6.26 5.66 7.58
N LEU A 121 -7.35 5.16 7.03
CA LEU A 121 -7.59 3.71 6.95
C LEU A 121 -6.54 3.03 6.05
N PRO A 122 -6.26 3.53 4.82
CA PRO A 122 -5.14 3.04 4.02
C PRO A 122 -3.80 3.04 4.75
N PHE A 123 -3.51 4.10 5.51
CA PHE A 123 -2.29 4.22 6.28
C PHE A 123 -2.18 3.14 7.38
N ILE A 124 -3.23 2.94 8.17
CA ILE A 124 -3.28 1.91 9.21
C ILE A 124 -3.11 0.52 8.57
N LEU A 125 -3.82 0.24 7.48
CA LEU A 125 -3.74 -1.04 6.78
C LEU A 125 -2.33 -1.33 6.25
N VAL A 126 -1.63 -0.33 5.72
CA VAL A 126 -0.22 -0.49 5.29
C VAL A 126 0.67 -0.89 6.46
N ILE A 127 0.50 -0.28 7.65
CA ILE A 127 1.26 -0.68 8.85
C ILE A 127 0.97 -2.13 9.23
N PHE A 128 -0.31 -2.51 9.28
CA PHE A 128 -0.71 -3.90 9.57
C PHE A 128 -0.12 -4.89 8.57
N ILE A 129 -0.15 -4.59 7.26
CA ILE A 129 0.41 -5.45 6.21
C ILE A 129 1.92 -5.60 6.38
N VAL A 130 2.64 -4.55 6.75
CA VAL A 130 4.09 -4.61 7.00
C VAL A 130 4.39 -5.52 8.18
N ILE A 131 3.68 -5.36 9.30
CA ILE A 131 3.83 -6.22 10.48
C ILE A 131 3.52 -7.69 10.13
N LEU A 132 2.38 -7.92 9.47
CA LEU A 132 1.96 -9.25 9.03
C LEU A 132 2.99 -9.91 8.09
N SER A 133 3.65 -9.10 7.26
CA SER A 133 4.72 -9.56 6.38
C SER A 133 5.97 -10.03 7.12
N GLN A 134 6.20 -9.62 8.37
CA GLN A 134 7.29 -10.14 9.20
C GLN A 134 6.81 -11.35 9.99
N VAL A 135 5.64 -11.25 10.64
CA VAL A 135 5.07 -12.31 11.48
C VAL A 135 4.95 -13.63 10.72
N MET A 136 4.55 -13.59 9.44
CA MET A 136 4.40 -14.81 8.63
C MET A 136 5.66 -15.68 8.53
N TRP A 137 6.86 -15.11 8.66
CA TRP A 137 8.11 -15.87 8.57
C TRP A 137 8.56 -16.47 9.90
N HIS A 138 7.81 -16.24 10.97
CA HIS A 138 8.14 -16.64 12.34
C HIS A 138 7.12 -17.62 12.95
N VAL A 139 6.22 -18.18 12.13
CA VAL A 139 5.09 -19.04 12.52
C VAL A 139 4.96 -20.28 11.64
#